data_AF-A0A0C1TZQ4-F1
#
_entry.id   AF-A0A0C1TZQ4-F1
#
_cell.length_a   1.000
_cell.length_b   1.000
_cell.length_c   1.000
_cell.angle_alpha   90.00
_cell.angle_beta   90.00
_cell.angle_gamma   90.00
#
_symmetry.space_group_name_H-M   'P 1'
#
loop_
_entity.id
_entity.type
_entity.pdbx_description
1 polymer ?
#
loop_
_entity_poly.entity_id
_entity_poly.type
_entity_poly.pdbx_seq_one_letter_code
_entity_poly.pdbx_strand_id
1 'polypeptide(L)'
;MAATGGIYQLTESTTATWDGTDANRLKPITPDYDFVYGDDEYLTYTLPWPSFTFYRQAYTQITVDTNGNIWFGGARSGRGFNLASAGFGPVIAAWNDDLSSLYDGGVFIQHKAAPERVVIEWQTETYSDEGNGLPNSFTVTLYQDGKIRFGYGTFAAASATDAGSGISQDDGSHYLSVTNVIGSIPSLAGRYFYFNDVSQPLTFSLNIAFTGTGAGTITSTPTGIACNTNCSA
;
A
#
# COMPACT_ATOMS: atom_id res chain seq x y z
N MET A 1 9.17 17.32 6.66
CA MET A 1 9.23 18.14 5.43
C MET A 1 8.63 17.30 4.32
N ALA A 2 7.73 17.85 3.50
CA ALA A 2 7.09 17.07 2.45
C ALA A 2 7.96 17.06 1.19
N ALA A 3 8.27 15.89 0.66
CA ALA A 3 8.98 15.72 -0.62
C ALA A 3 7.97 15.35 -1.71
N THR A 4 8.24 15.74 -2.95
CA THR A 4 7.35 15.45 -4.09
C THR A 4 8.11 14.77 -5.23
N GLY A 5 7.48 13.78 -5.84
CA GLY A 5 7.91 13.13 -7.09
C GLY A 5 7.16 13.66 -8.32
N GLY A 6 6.63 14.89 -8.23
CA GLY A 6 5.81 15.54 -9.27
C GLY A 6 4.31 15.21 -9.15
N ILE A 7 3.97 13.93 -8.98
CA ILE A 7 2.57 13.47 -8.86
C ILE A 7 2.18 13.22 -7.40
N TYR A 8 3.05 12.56 -6.63
CA TYR A 8 2.80 12.27 -5.23
C TYR A 8 3.62 13.16 -4.31
N GLN A 9 3.06 13.44 -3.14
CA GLN A 9 3.75 14.04 -2.01
C GLN A 9 3.83 13.04 -0.85
N LEU A 10 5.04 12.90 -0.30
CA LEU A 10 5.34 12.10 0.88
C LEU A 10 5.14 12.94 2.14
N THR A 11 4.36 12.42 3.08
CA THR A 11 4.13 13.03 4.39
C THR A 11 4.23 11.98 5.49
N GLU A 12 4.94 12.28 6.57
CA GLU A 12 4.93 11.43 7.76
C GLU A 12 3.69 11.71 8.60
N SER A 13 3.08 10.65 9.14
CA SER A 13 1.96 10.76 10.07
C SER A 13 2.38 10.41 11.49
N THR A 14 2.06 11.30 12.42
CA THR A 14 2.24 11.10 13.86
C THR A 14 0.98 10.56 14.54
N THR A 15 -0.12 10.39 13.81
CA THR A 15 -1.42 9.94 14.34
C THR A 15 -1.88 8.60 13.77
N ALA A 16 -1.23 8.12 12.70
CA ALA A 16 -1.49 6.79 12.18
C ALA A 16 -1.04 5.72 13.18
N THR A 17 -1.77 4.61 13.20
CA THR A 17 -1.47 3.44 14.02
C THR A 17 -1.33 2.21 13.12
N TRP A 18 -0.72 1.16 13.68
CA TRP A 18 -0.61 -0.13 13.02
C TRP A 18 -1.98 -0.64 12.60
N ASP A 19 -2.00 -1.20 11.40
CA ASP A 19 -3.22 -1.61 10.74
C ASP A 19 -2.87 -2.77 9.83
N GLY A 20 -2.55 -3.90 10.47
CA GLY A 20 -2.26 -5.15 9.79
C GLY A 20 -3.51 -5.89 9.33
N THR A 21 -3.24 -7.08 8.86
CA THR A 21 -4.18 -8.12 8.46
C THR A 21 -4.36 -9.13 9.59
N ASP A 22 -5.14 -10.19 9.33
CA ASP A 22 -5.22 -11.36 10.20
C ASP A 22 -3.91 -12.17 10.23
N ALA A 23 -3.01 -11.97 9.27
CA ALA A 23 -1.67 -12.56 9.18
C ALA A 23 -1.62 -14.08 9.45
N ASN A 24 -2.47 -14.84 8.76
CA ASN A 24 -2.68 -16.25 9.03
C ASN A 24 -2.66 -17.10 7.74
N ARG A 25 -1.63 -17.93 7.59
CA ARG A 25 -1.47 -18.88 6.46
C ARG A 25 -2.50 -20.02 6.44
N LEU A 26 -3.25 -20.20 7.51
CA LEU A 26 -4.27 -21.24 7.63
C LEU A 26 -5.69 -20.70 7.43
N LYS A 27 -5.83 -19.38 7.30
CA LYS A 27 -7.13 -18.76 7.04
C LYS A 27 -7.56 -19.06 5.59
N PRO A 28 -8.81 -19.49 5.35
CA PRO A 28 -9.30 -19.72 4.00
C PRO A 28 -9.19 -18.47 3.12
N ILE A 29 -8.77 -18.67 1.87
CA ILE A 29 -8.74 -17.61 0.86
C ILE A 29 -10.17 -17.20 0.50
N THR A 30 -10.40 -15.90 0.41
CA THR A 30 -11.68 -15.26 0.06
C THR A 30 -11.40 -14.02 -0.79
N PRO A 31 -12.41 -13.41 -1.44
CA PRO A 31 -12.22 -12.12 -2.09
C PRO A 31 -11.67 -11.03 -1.15
N ASP A 32 -11.94 -11.11 0.15
CA ASP A 32 -11.49 -10.12 1.14
C ASP A 32 -10.18 -10.50 1.85
N TYR A 33 -9.63 -11.68 1.57
CA TYR A 33 -8.41 -12.17 2.21
C TYR A 33 -7.67 -13.17 1.33
N ASP A 34 -6.42 -12.85 1.01
CA ASP A 34 -5.54 -13.72 0.23
C ASP A 34 -4.13 -13.66 0.82
N PHE A 35 -3.30 -14.64 0.51
CA PHE A 35 -1.92 -14.65 0.98
C PHE A 35 -1.00 -15.51 0.11
N VAL A 36 0.28 -15.20 0.15
CA VAL A 36 1.36 -16.01 -0.41
C VAL A 36 2.50 -16.05 0.61
N TYR A 37 3.32 -17.09 0.55
CA TYR A 37 4.52 -17.20 1.35
C TYR A 37 5.57 -18.00 0.58
N GLY A 38 6.84 -17.80 0.94
CA GLY A 38 7.96 -18.38 0.22
C GLY A 38 9.03 -17.34 -0.07
N ASP A 39 9.96 -17.74 -0.94
CA ASP A 39 11.00 -16.88 -1.49
C ASP A 39 10.71 -16.65 -2.98
N ASP A 40 10.88 -15.41 -3.43
CA ASP A 40 10.54 -14.98 -4.80
C ASP A 40 9.11 -15.34 -5.29
N GLU A 41 8.18 -15.54 -4.36
CA GLU A 41 6.79 -15.89 -4.66
C GLU A 41 5.92 -14.64 -4.85
N TYR A 42 4.79 -14.81 -5.53
CA TYR A 42 3.84 -13.72 -5.78
C TYR A 42 2.41 -14.21 -5.91
N LEU A 43 1.45 -13.30 -5.73
CA LEU A 43 0.04 -13.54 -6.03
C LEU A 43 -0.59 -12.34 -6.73
N THR A 44 -1.58 -12.60 -7.58
CA THR A 44 -2.41 -11.54 -8.19
C THR A 44 -3.72 -11.39 -7.42
N TYR A 45 -3.99 -10.18 -6.94
CA TYR A 45 -5.19 -9.86 -6.16
C TYR A 45 -6.09 -8.91 -6.95
N THR A 46 -7.38 -9.25 -7.04
CA THR A 46 -8.41 -8.36 -7.60
C THR A 46 -8.89 -7.40 -6.53
N LEU A 47 -8.74 -6.11 -6.78
CA LEU A 47 -9.17 -5.07 -5.85
C LEU A 47 -10.71 -5.05 -5.73
N PRO A 48 -11.25 -4.70 -4.54
CA PRO A 48 -12.71 -4.67 -4.31
C PRO A 48 -13.39 -3.48 -5.02
N TRP A 49 -12.62 -2.57 -5.62
CA TRP A 49 -13.12 -1.38 -6.29
C TRP A 49 -13.12 -1.54 -7.82
N PRO A 50 -14.02 -0.85 -8.54
CA PRO A 50 -14.00 -0.84 -10.00
C PRO A 50 -12.74 -0.16 -10.56
N SER A 51 -12.03 0.63 -9.75
CA SER A 51 -10.75 1.24 -10.09
C SER A 51 -10.01 1.69 -8.83
N PHE A 52 -8.69 1.47 -8.82
CA PHE A 52 -7.72 2.16 -7.99
C PHE A 52 -6.79 2.96 -8.90
N THR A 53 -6.57 4.23 -8.59
CA THR A 53 -5.72 5.10 -9.41
C THR A 53 -4.31 5.16 -8.84
N PHE A 54 -3.32 4.77 -9.64
CA PHE A 54 -1.89 4.88 -9.31
C PHE A 54 -1.16 5.54 -10.47
N TYR A 55 -0.41 6.62 -10.21
CA TYR A 55 0.21 7.44 -11.27
C TYR A 55 -0.77 7.81 -12.40
N ARG A 56 -2.01 8.16 -12.01
CA ARG A 56 -3.12 8.52 -12.90
C ARG A 56 -3.56 7.43 -13.88
N GLN A 57 -3.11 6.19 -13.68
CA GLN A 57 -3.60 5.02 -14.39
C GLN A 57 -4.55 4.23 -13.51
N ALA A 58 -5.62 3.70 -14.12
CA ALA A 58 -6.64 2.93 -13.43
C ALA A 58 -6.28 1.45 -13.41
N TYR A 59 -6.34 0.83 -12.24
CA TYR A 59 -6.07 -0.59 -12.04
C TYR A 59 -7.21 -1.27 -11.30
N THR A 60 -7.49 -2.52 -11.67
CA THR A 60 -8.44 -3.40 -10.99
C THR A 60 -7.75 -4.58 -10.31
N GLN A 61 -6.47 -4.80 -10.61
CA GLN A 61 -5.66 -5.87 -10.04
C GLN A 61 -4.29 -5.34 -9.68
N ILE A 62 -3.70 -5.97 -8.67
CA ILE A 62 -2.31 -5.79 -8.26
C ILE A 62 -1.63 -7.15 -8.20
N THR A 63 -0.32 -7.19 -8.42
CA THR A 63 0.49 -8.36 -8.06
C THR A 63 1.33 -8.00 -6.84
N VAL A 64 1.27 -8.82 -5.80
CA VAL A 64 2.05 -8.63 -4.57
C VAL A 64 3.06 -9.76 -4.47
N ASP A 65 4.32 -9.42 -4.20
CA ASP A 65 5.41 -10.39 -4.05
C ASP A 65 5.96 -10.47 -2.63
N THR A 66 6.71 -11.54 -2.35
CA THR A 66 7.38 -11.76 -1.05
C THR A 66 8.51 -10.77 -0.76
N ASN A 67 9.04 -10.11 -1.80
CA ASN A 67 10.14 -9.15 -1.75
C ASN A 67 9.70 -7.70 -1.44
N GLY A 68 8.52 -7.53 -0.85
CA GLY A 68 8.07 -6.22 -0.38
C GLY A 68 7.44 -5.31 -1.43
N ASN A 69 7.02 -5.84 -2.60
CA ASN A 69 6.54 -5.02 -3.71
C ASN A 69 5.10 -5.31 -4.12
N ILE A 70 4.47 -4.26 -4.65
CA ILE A 70 3.18 -4.30 -5.35
C ILE A 70 3.39 -3.78 -6.77
N TRP A 71 3.12 -4.62 -7.76
CA TRP A 71 3.26 -4.33 -9.18
C TRP A 71 1.90 -4.05 -9.82
N PHE A 72 1.87 -3.04 -10.69
CA PHE A 72 0.70 -2.65 -11.48
C PHE A 72 0.87 -3.06 -12.96
N GLY A 73 1.49 -4.23 -13.18
CA GLY A 73 1.84 -4.80 -14.47
C GLY A 73 1.73 -6.33 -14.47
N GLY A 74 2.54 -7.00 -15.29
CA GLY A 74 2.56 -8.47 -15.36
C GLY A 74 2.99 -9.12 -14.04
N ALA A 75 2.48 -10.33 -13.77
CA ALA A 75 2.74 -11.07 -12.54
C ALA A 75 4.22 -11.47 -12.42
N ARG A 76 4.83 -11.21 -11.25
CA ARG A 76 6.28 -11.29 -11.02
C ARG A 76 6.63 -11.13 -9.54
N SER A 77 7.88 -11.46 -9.23
CA SER A 77 8.61 -11.02 -8.03
C SER A 77 9.87 -10.27 -8.44
N GLY A 78 10.30 -9.26 -7.67
CA GLY A 78 11.53 -8.50 -7.94
C GLY A 78 12.14 -7.94 -6.66
N ARG A 79 13.45 -7.65 -6.68
CA ARG A 79 14.19 -7.18 -5.50
C ARG A 79 15.44 -6.42 -5.89
N GLY A 80 15.96 -5.59 -5.00
CA GLY A 80 17.25 -4.91 -5.16
C GLY A 80 17.35 -4.01 -6.41
N PHE A 81 16.22 -3.54 -6.95
CA PHE A 81 16.19 -2.79 -8.20
C PHE A 81 16.33 -1.28 -7.96
N ASN A 82 16.72 -0.53 -9.00
CA ASN A 82 16.67 0.93 -8.96
C ASN A 82 15.21 1.41 -9.01
N LEU A 83 14.71 2.06 -7.97
CA LEU A 83 13.33 2.53 -7.90
C LEU A 83 12.90 3.40 -9.10
N ALA A 84 13.80 4.24 -9.63
CA ALA A 84 13.48 5.12 -10.76
C ALA A 84 13.22 4.34 -12.06
N SER A 85 13.82 3.15 -12.17
CA SER A 85 13.79 2.29 -13.35
C SER A 85 13.81 0.83 -12.90
N ALA A 86 12.70 0.38 -12.30
CA ALA A 86 12.51 -1.01 -11.92
C ALA A 86 12.60 -1.92 -13.15
N GLY A 87 12.12 -1.46 -14.32
CA GLY A 87 12.19 -2.16 -15.60
C GLY A 87 10.99 -3.08 -15.89
N PHE A 88 9.91 -2.95 -15.12
CA PHE A 88 8.80 -3.90 -15.11
C PHE A 88 7.42 -3.26 -14.87
N GLY A 89 7.34 -1.95 -15.07
CA GLY A 89 6.14 -1.15 -14.88
C GLY A 89 6.00 -0.56 -13.47
N PRO A 90 4.91 0.16 -13.22
CA PRO A 90 4.72 0.91 -11.99
C PRO A 90 4.72 0.00 -10.76
N VAL A 91 5.34 0.48 -9.70
CA VAL A 91 5.60 -0.29 -8.48
C VAL A 91 5.43 0.55 -7.23
N ILE A 92 4.90 -0.10 -6.19
CA ILE A 92 5.01 0.32 -4.81
C ILE A 92 5.98 -0.65 -4.14
N ALA A 93 7.17 -0.19 -3.79
CA ALA A 93 8.22 -0.97 -3.13
C ALA A 93 8.28 -0.55 -1.66
N ALA A 94 7.58 -1.27 -0.79
CA ALA A 94 7.45 -0.92 0.62
C ALA A 94 8.78 -1.11 1.36
N TRP A 95 9.47 -2.20 1.02
CA TRP A 95 10.86 -2.45 1.36
C TRP A 95 11.54 -3.20 0.20
N ASN A 96 12.35 -2.49 -0.57
CA ASN A 96 13.06 -3.01 -1.74
C ASN A 96 14.35 -3.73 -1.31
N ASP A 97 14.20 -4.98 -0.90
CA ASP A 97 15.29 -5.86 -0.49
C ASP A 97 14.99 -7.31 -0.88
N ASP A 98 15.96 -8.20 -0.67
CA ASP A 98 15.80 -9.65 -0.84
C ASP A 98 15.12 -10.25 0.42
N LEU A 99 13.80 -10.46 0.34
CA LEU A 99 12.96 -10.88 1.46
C LEU A 99 12.30 -12.22 1.18
N SER A 100 12.14 -12.98 2.24
CA SER A 100 11.51 -14.30 2.20
C SER A 100 10.51 -14.46 3.33
N SER A 101 9.55 -15.33 3.11
CA SER A 101 8.64 -15.83 4.13
C SER A 101 8.55 -17.35 4.09
N LEU A 102 9.62 -18.01 3.64
CA LEU A 102 9.65 -19.46 3.49
C LEU A 102 9.36 -20.18 4.82
N TYR A 103 10.02 -19.76 5.91
CA TYR A 103 9.92 -20.43 7.21
C TYR A 103 8.97 -19.74 8.18
N ASP A 104 8.91 -18.40 8.20
CA ASP A 104 8.04 -17.65 9.11
C ASP A 104 7.32 -16.49 8.41
N GLY A 105 6.17 -16.05 8.95
CA GLY A 105 5.41 -14.89 8.49
C GLY A 105 4.54 -15.13 7.24
N GLY A 106 4.68 -14.38 6.18
CA GLY A 106 3.89 -14.45 4.93
C GLY A 106 3.60 -13.05 4.38
N VAL A 107 3.03 -13.01 3.19
CA VAL A 107 2.47 -11.78 2.61
C VAL A 107 0.96 -11.92 2.53
N PHE A 108 0.28 -11.06 3.25
CA PHE A 108 -1.15 -11.16 3.53
C PHE A 108 -1.85 -9.94 2.96
N ILE A 109 -2.97 -10.16 2.29
CA ILE A 109 -3.82 -9.10 1.77
C ILE A 109 -5.17 -9.20 2.46
N GLN A 110 -5.69 -8.08 2.95
CA GLN A 110 -7.02 -8.02 3.54
C GLN A 110 -7.76 -6.74 3.13
N HIS A 111 -8.94 -6.93 2.56
CA HIS A 111 -9.90 -5.86 2.38
C HIS A 111 -10.66 -5.63 3.71
N LYS A 112 -10.76 -4.36 4.13
CA LYS A 112 -11.40 -3.94 5.37
C LYS A 112 -12.38 -2.83 5.05
N ALA A 113 -13.65 -3.03 5.38
CA ALA A 113 -14.73 -2.08 5.05
C ALA A 113 -14.83 -0.86 5.99
N ALA A 114 -14.14 -0.88 7.15
CA ALA A 114 -14.26 0.16 8.17
C ALA A 114 -12.88 0.55 8.76
N PRO A 115 -12.30 1.70 8.35
CA PRO A 115 -12.60 2.42 7.11
C PRO A 115 -12.27 1.61 5.85
N GLU A 116 -12.94 1.88 4.74
CA GLU A 116 -12.73 1.21 3.44
C GLU A 116 -11.28 1.30 2.95
N ARG A 117 -10.59 0.14 2.83
CA ARG A 117 -9.19 0.04 2.40
C ARG A 117 -8.78 -1.42 2.11
N VAL A 118 -7.70 -1.58 1.36
CA VAL A 118 -6.97 -2.86 1.23
C VAL A 118 -5.64 -2.72 1.95
N VAL A 119 -5.38 -3.61 2.90
CA VAL A 119 -4.10 -3.70 3.62
C VAL A 119 -3.32 -4.86 3.03
N ILE A 120 -2.07 -4.62 2.68
CA ILE A 120 -1.07 -5.61 2.35
C ILE A 120 -0.04 -5.59 3.48
N GLU A 121 0.17 -6.72 4.13
CA GLU A 121 1.12 -6.89 5.23
C GLU A 121 2.17 -7.92 4.84
N TRP A 122 3.43 -7.54 4.98
CA TRP A 122 4.55 -8.46 4.94
C TRP A 122 4.95 -8.79 6.37
N GLN A 123 5.05 -10.08 6.65
CA GLN A 123 5.81 -10.61 7.76
C GLN A 123 6.92 -11.47 7.14
N THR A 124 8.12 -10.94 7.03
CA THR A 124 9.18 -11.56 6.23
C THR A 124 10.51 -11.58 6.95
N GLU A 125 11.26 -12.64 6.76
CA GLU A 125 12.70 -12.68 7.01
C GLU A 125 13.43 -11.97 5.84
N THR A 126 14.68 -11.58 6.04
CA THR A 126 15.56 -11.32 4.89
C THR A 126 16.01 -12.66 4.31
N TYR A 127 16.41 -12.70 3.04
CA TYR A 127 16.94 -13.92 2.44
C TYR A 127 18.11 -14.52 3.26
N SER A 128 18.98 -13.66 3.81
CA SER A 128 20.09 -14.12 4.67
C SER A 128 19.66 -14.68 6.02
N ASP A 129 18.46 -14.31 6.50
CA ASP A 129 17.93 -14.70 7.79
C ASP A 129 16.92 -15.85 7.70
N GLU A 130 16.71 -16.44 6.52
CA GLU A 130 15.74 -17.54 6.32
C GLU A 130 15.88 -18.66 7.34
N GLY A 131 14.79 -18.97 8.04
CA GLY A 131 14.73 -20.05 9.01
C GLY A 131 15.28 -19.71 10.39
N ASN A 132 15.73 -18.46 10.60
CA ASN A 132 16.18 -17.98 11.91
C ASN A 132 15.03 -17.45 12.77
N GLY A 133 13.81 -17.30 12.23
CA GLY A 133 12.65 -16.81 12.95
C GLY A 133 12.81 -15.35 13.36
N LEU A 134 13.39 -14.54 12.46
CA LEU A 134 13.62 -13.10 12.65
C LEU A 134 12.70 -12.27 11.74
N PRO A 135 11.37 -12.30 11.95
CA PRO A 135 10.45 -11.62 11.07
C PRO A 135 10.51 -10.11 11.23
N ASN A 136 10.48 -9.44 10.09
CA ASN A 136 10.22 -8.03 9.94
C ASN A 136 8.76 -7.86 9.54
N SER A 137 8.11 -6.79 9.98
CA SER A 137 6.72 -6.51 9.65
C SER A 137 6.55 -5.10 9.09
N PHE A 138 5.85 -4.99 7.98
CA PHE A 138 5.49 -3.72 7.37
C PHE A 138 4.21 -3.86 6.55
N THR A 139 3.56 -2.73 6.30
CA THR A 139 2.28 -2.68 5.58
C THR A 139 2.28 -1.63 4.50
N VAL A 140 1.52 -1.92 3.45
CA VAL A 140 0.98 -0.92 2.53
C VAL A 140 -0.53 -0.94 2.68
N THR A 141 -1.12 0.23 2.90
CA THR A 141 -2.58 0.41 2.85
C THR A 141 -2.93 1.22 1.61
N LEU A 142 -3.73 0.61 0.74
CA LEU A 142 -4.35 1.27 -0.39
C LEU A 142 -5.73 1.77 0.05
N TYR A 143 -6.03 3.03 -0.22
CA TYR A 143 -7.36 3.60 -0.02
C TYR A 143 -8.05 3.78 -1.38
N GLN A 144 -9.38 3.67 -1.39
CA GLN A 144 -10.17 3.79 -2.62
C GLN A 144 -9.92 5.11 -3.38
N ASP A 145 -9.57 6.17 -2.65
CA ASP A 145 -9.28 7.51 -3.18
C ASP A 145 -7.87 7.64 -3.80
N GLY A 146 -7.11 6.55 -3.93
CA GLY A 146 -5.75 6.55 -4.48
C GLY A 146 -4.67 6.97 -3.49
N LYS A 147 -5.04 7.32 -2.24
CA LYS A 147 -4.06 7.52 -1.17
C LYS A 147 -3.38 6.19 -0.84
N ILE A 148 -2.09 6.25 -0.55
CA ILE A 148 -1.29 5.10 -0.14
C ILE A 148 -0.66 5.42 1.21
N ARG A 149 -0.61 4.44 2.11
CA ARG A 149 0.11 4.56 3.38
C ARG A 149 1.09 3.42 3.55
N PHE A 150 2.33 3.73 3.87
CA PHE A 150 3.30 2.79 4.41
C PHE A 150 3.25 2.80 5.93
N GLY A 151 3.29 1.62 6.55
CA GLY A 151 3.43 1.44 7.98
C GLY A 151 4.57 0.49 8.27
N TYR A 152 5.57 0.95 9.02
CA TYR A 152 6.75 0.15 9.33
C TYR A 152 6.64 -0.36 10.76
N GLY A 153 6.49 -1.68 10.91
CA GLY A 153 6.29 -2.35 12.18
C GLY A 153 7.62 -2.66 12.85
N THR A 154 7.87 -3.95 13.08
CA THR A 154 9.10 -4.46 13.72
C THR A 154 10.13 -4.85 12.69
N PHE A 155 11.42 -4.66 12.98
CA PHE A 155 12.50 -5.17 12.15
C PHE A 155 13.48 -5.93 13.03
N ALA A 156 13.61 -7.24 12.80
CA ALA A 156 14.44 -8.15 13.58
C ALA A 156 15.68 -8.64 12.80
N ALA A 157 15.79 -8.29 11.51
CA ALA A 157 16.88 -8.69 10.65
C ALA A 157 18.26 -8.26 11.19
N ALA A 158 19.24 -9.18 11.10
CA ALA A 158 20.60 -8.93 11.59
C ALA A 158 21.41 -8.03 10.64
N SER A 159 21.08 -8.06 9.34
CA SER A 159 21.57 -7.17 8.29
C SER A 159 20.41 -6.90 7.35
N ALA A 160 20.07 -5.63 7.14
CA ALA A 160 18.89 -5.25 6.41
C ALA A 160 19.27 -4.17 5.39
N THR A 161 19.37 -4.56 4.12
CA THR A 161 19.68 -3.63 3.03
C THR A 161 18.41 -2.92 2.58
N ASP A 162 18.56 -1.82 1.85
CA ASP A 162 17.44 -1.11 1.25
C ASP A 162 17.93 -0.50 -0.05
N ALA A 163 17.54 -1.08 -1.18
CA ALA A 163 17.99 -0.67 -2.50
C ALA A 163 17.28 0.59 -3.01
N GLY A 164 16.39 1.18 -2.21
CA GLY A 164 15.58 2.34 -2.58
C GLY A 164 14.11 1.96 -2.61
N SER A 165 13.45 2.15 -1.48
CA SER A 165 12.04 1.91 -1.24
C SER A 165 11.22 3.18 -1.49
N GLY A 166 9.97 3.00 -1.91
CA GLY A 166 9.06 4.10 -2.27
C GLY A 166 8.06 3.69 -3.34
N ILE A 167 7.64 4.67 -4.15
CA ILE A 167 6.71 4.44 -5.27
C ILE A 167 7.31 4.94 -6.57
N SER A 168 6.96 4.30 -7.68
CA SER A 168 7.50 4.64 -9.00
C SER A 168 6.51 4.33 -10.13
N GLN A 169 6.50 5.20 -11.14
CA GLN A 169 5.85 4.95 -12.43
C GLN A 169 6.74 4.13 -13.37
N ASP A 170 8.00 3.90 -13.00
CA ASP A 170 8.99 3.18 -13.80
C ASP A 170 9.28 3.84 -15.17
N ASP A 171 9.38 5.18 -15.18
CA ASP A 171 9.69 5.98 -16.37
C ASP A 171 10.96 6.85 -16.22
N GLY A 172 11.73 6.62 -15.15
CA GLY A 172 12.95 7.37 -14.82
C GLY A 172 12.73 8.75 -14.21
N SER A 173 11.50 9.27 -14.21
CA SER A 173 11.21 10.67 -13.86
C SER A 173 10.14 10.86 -12.78
N HIS A 174 9.17 9.94 -12.68
CA HIS A 174 8.07 10.00 -11.73
C HIS A 174 8.22 8.89 -10.69
N TYR A 175 8.99 9.18 -9.64
CA TYR A 175 9.17 8.30 -8.48
C TYR A 175 9.35 9.11 -7.21
N LEU A 176 9.07 8.52 -6.06
CA LEU A 176 9.27 9.13 -4.76
C LEU A 176 9.83 8.10 -3.79
N SER A 177 11.11 8.23 -3.46
CA SER A 177 11.83 7.33 -2.57
C SER A 177 11.71 7.75 -1.11
N VAL A 178 11.20 6.86 -0.26
CA VAL A 178 11.22 7.02 1.20
C VAL A 178 12.65 6.90 1.71
N THR A 179 13.42 5.96 1.16
CA THR A 179 14.83 5.74 1.52
C THR A 179 15.67 7.01 1.37
N ASN A 180 15.55 7.69 0.23
CA ASN A 180 16.33 8.89 -0.04
C ASN A 180 15.83 10.12 0.73
N VAL A 181 14.53 10.20 1.03
CA VAL A 181 13.93 11.37 1.69
C VAL A 181 14.02 11.27 3.21
N ILE A 182 13.85 10.08 3.77
CA ILE A 182 13.71 9.85 5.21
C ILE A 182 14.85 8.99 5.76
N GLY A 183 15.18 7.88 5.10
CA GLY A 183 16.21 6.94 5.53
C GLY A 183 15.84 5.49 5.24
N SER A 184 16.80 4.59 5.44
CA SER A 184 16.64 3.15 5.19
C SER A 184 15.48 2.53 5.97
N ILE A 185 14.67 1.69 5.33
CA ILE A 185 13.41 1.17 5.88
C ILE A 185 13.52 0.57 7.30
N PRO A 186 14.50 -0.29 7.63
CA PRO A 186 14.64 -0.85 8.98
C PRO A 186 14.80 0.21 10.08
N SER A 187 15.32 1.40 9.77
CA SER A 187 15.45 2.51 10.71
C SER A 187 14.12 3.25 10.99
N LEU A 188 13.06 2.88 10.26
CA LEU A 188 11.75 3.55 10.32
C LEU A 188 10.71 2.79 11.15
N ALA A 189 11.14 1.79 11.93
CA ALA A 189 10.27 1.03 12.83
C ALA A 189 9.35 1.94 13.67
N GLY A 190 8.05 1.64 13.67
CA GLY A 190 7.00 2.41 14.34
C GLY A 190 6.51 3.67 13.61
N ARG A 191 6.99 3.95 12.38
CA ARG A 191 6.66 5.17 11.63
C ARG A 191 5.72 4.90 10.46
N TYR A 192 4.98 5.93 10.07
CA TYR A 192 3.94 5.85 9.04
C TYR A 192 4.06 6.98 8.04
N PHE A 193 3.89 6.67 6.76
CA PHE A 193 4.06 7.64 5.69
C PHE A 193 2.93 7.55 4.67
N TYR A 194 2.34 8.69 4.34
CA TYR A 194 1.34 8.80 3.28
C TYR A 194 1.97 9.30 1.99
N PHE A 195 1.56 8.70 0.88
CA PHE A 195 1.71 9.25 -0.47
C PHE A 195 0.35 9.76 -0.93
N ASN A 196 0.27 11.06 -1.15
CA ASN A 196 -0.95 11.72 -1.61
C ASN A 196 -0.70 12.26 -3.02
N ASP A 197 -1.58 11.97 -3.98
CA ASP A 197 -1.53 12.63 -5.28
C ASP A 197 -1.83 14.12 -5.09
N VAL A 198 -0.87 15.00 -5.39
CA VAL A 198 -1.01 16.46 -5.20
C VAL A 198 -1.76 17.17 -6.31
N SER A 199 -2.11 16.44 -7.38
CA SER A 199 -2.72 16.98 -8.59
C SER A 199 -4.18 16.58 -8.76
N GLN A 200 -4.67 15.61 -7.99
CA GLN A 200 -6.09 15.30 -7.95
C GLN A 200 -6.80 16.06 -6.83
N PRO A 201 -7.95 16.72 -7.10
CA PRO A 201 -8.82 17.12 -6.02
C PRO A 201 -9.24 15.85 -5.27
N LEU A 202 -8.94 15.77 -3.97
CA LEU A 202 -9.39 14.68 -3.11
C LEU A 202 -10.91 14.52 -3.29
N THR A 203 -11.33 13.37 -3.83
CA THR A 203 -12.75 13.02 -3.93
C THR A 203 -13.09 12.08 -2.79
N PHE A 204 -14.14 12.40 -2.05
CA PHE A 204 -14.64 11.57 -0.96
C PHE A 204 -16.02 11.05 -1.33
N SER A 205 -16.24 9.74 -1.24
CA SER A 205 -17.57 9.15 -1.40
C SER A 205 -18.43 9.43 -0.16
N LEU A 206 -19.48 10.23 -0.33
CA LEU A 206 -20.47 10.50 0.71
C LEU A 206 -21.65 9.53 0.57
N ASN A 207 -21.74 8.52 1.45
CA ASN A 207 -22.90 7.64 1.54
C ASN A 207 -23.87 8.14 2.61
N ILE A 208 -25.13 8.37 2.22
CA ILE A 208 -26.20 8.82 3.11
C ILE A 208 -27.25 7.71 3.20
N ALA A 209 -27.50 7.21 4.41
CA ALA A 209 -28.56 6.24 4.68
C ALA A 209 -29.68 6.90 5.48
N PHE A 210 -30.89 6.95 4.93
CA PHE A 210 -32.08 7.44 5.64
C PHE A 210 -32.78 6.27 6.36
N THR A 211 -32.84 6.31 7.69
CA THR A 211 -33.51 5.28 8.52
C THR A 211 -34.91 5.69 8.99
N GLY A 212 -35.44 6.84 8.53
CA GLY A 212 -36.76 7.36 8.92
C GLY A 212 -37.28 8.46 7.97
N THR A 213 -38.43 9.05 8.30
CA THR A 213 -39.13 10.07 7.49
C THR A 213 -38.74 11.52 7.81
N GLY A 214 -37.75 11.71 8.68
CA GLY A 214 -37.27 13.04 9.07
C GLY A 214 -36.58 13.78 7.90
N ALA A 215 -36.63 15.11 7.93
CA ALA A 215 -35.91 15.96 6.99
C ALA A 215 -34.60 16.47 7.59
N GLY A 216 -33.58 16.67 6.76
CA GLY A 216 -32.28 17.25 7.14
C GLY A 216 -31.56 17.84 5.93
N THR A 217 -30.62 18.76 6.18
CA THR A 217 -29.88 19.49 5.13
C THR A 217 -28.39 19.15 5.21
N ILE A 218 -27.75 18.98 4.05
CA ILE A 218 -26.30 18.83 3.93
C ILE A 218 -25.77 20.07 3.23
N THR A 219 -24.81 20.75 3.85
CA THR A 219 -24.17 21.95 3.28
C THR A 219 -22.68 21.66 3.06
N SER A 220 -22.16 21.92 1.86
CA SER A 220 -20.72 21.83 1.57
C SER A 220 -20.10 23.22 1.38
N THR A 221 -18.80 23.36 1.65
CA THR A 221 -18.05 24.57 1.32
C THR A 221 -16.66 24.17 0.80
N PRO A 222 -16.36 24.40 -0.49
CA PRO A 222 -17.18 25.04 -1.53
C PRO A 222 -18.42 24.21 -1.94
N THR A 223 -19.39 24.87 -2.58
CA THR A 223 -20.61 24.23 -3.13
C THR A 223 -20.25 23.28 -4.26
N GLY A 224 -20.71 22.01 -4.21
CA GLY A 224 -20.42 21.07 -5.30
C GLY A 224 -20.67 19.58 -5.04
N ILE A 225 -21.55 19.19 -4.09
CA ILE A 225 -21.90 17.76 -3.94
C ILE A 225 -22.67 17.34 -5.20
N ALA A 226 -22.06 16.48 -6.03
CA ALA A 226 -22.70 15.91 -7.20
C ALA A 226 -23.78 14.91 -6.76
N CYS A 227 -25.02 15.37 -6.75
CA CYS A 227 -26.19 14.59 -6.34
C CYS A 227 -26.80 13.80 -7.51
N ASN A 228 -27.25 12.57 -7.26
CA ASN A 228 -28.17 11.88 -8.17
C ASN A 228 -29.63 12.33 -7.86
N THR A 229 -30.62 11.73 -8.52
CA THR A 229 -32.05 12.12 -8.37
C THR A 229 -32.60 12.00 -6.95
N ASN A 230 -31.87 11.39 -6.01
CA ASN A 230 -32.29 11.19 -4.63
C ASN A 230 -31.74 12.24 -3.66
N CYS A 231 -30.97 13.24 -4.13
CA CYS A 231 -30.60 14.39 -3.31
C CYS A 231 -30.66 15.72 -4.09
N SER A 232 -30.95 16.80 -3.36
CA SER A 232 -30.83 18.18 -3.84
C SER A 232 -29.58 18.80 -3.22
N ALA A 233 -28.65 19.26 -4.06
CA ALA A 233 -27.45 20.01 -3.65
C ALA A 233 -27.75 21.49 -3.43
#